data_AF-A0A2H3HBS6-F1
#
_entry.id   AF-A0A2H3HBS6-F1
#
_cell.length_a   1.000
_cell.length_b   1.000
_cell.length_c   1.000
_cell.angle_alpha   90.00
_cell.angle_beta   90.00
_cell.angle_gamma   90.00
#
_symmetry.space_group_name_H-M   'P 1'
#
loop_
_entity.id
_entity.type
_entity.pdbx_description
1 polymer ?
#
loop_
_entity_poly.entity_id
_entity_poly.type
_entity_poly.pdbx_seq_one_letter_code
_entity_poly.pdbx_strand_id
1 'polypeptide(L)'
;MIPTADPILSLNPEALPPSALHMLSLSPKAMEKMSGISNPLMSPNAIPPRTSSTGIPTSLNATPTKPVLRPVPEGDWLSQKQLSPKAQMSNAGYGVMQAPNPPPDPERYAHEDLEFTAKRSWTDEKENVVRGPYDYVISHPGKDFRAQLIGAFNAWLDVPTPSLEVITRVVGMLHESSLLIDDVQDSSELRRGFPVAHNIFGVAQTINSANYIYFVALQELHKLNNPELITIFSDELVNLHRGQGMDLFWRDTLTCPTEEDYLEMVGNKTGGLFRLGIKLMAAEANGPSPTDCVPLVNLIGLIFQIRDDYMNLSSKEYSHNKGMCEDLTEGKFSFPVIHSIRSNPTNLQLINILKQKTSDTQVKRYAVAYMESTGSFEYTRKVLNVLIERARKMAEELDQGRGSTKGIQKILDKMAIQ
;
A
#
# COMPACT_ATOMS: atom_id res chain seq x y z
N MET A 1 -18.29 -43.01 21.87
CA MET A 1 -18.71 -43.96 20.83
C MET A 1 -19.11 -43.15 19.61
N ILE A 2 -18.37 -43.31 18.52
CA ILE A 2 -18.64 -42.70 17.21
C ILE A 2 -19.65 -43.59 16.47
N PRO A 3 -20.62 -43.01 15.76
CA PRO A 3 -21.18 -43.65 14.57
C PRO A 3 -20.93 -42.79 13.31
N THR A 4 -20.00 -43.30 12.50
CA THR A 4 -20.00 -43.47 11.04
C THR A 4 -20.83 -42.54 10.14
N ALA A 5 -20.14 -42.02 9.12
CA ALA A 5 -20.60 -41.29 7.95
C ALA A 5 -21.24 -42.17 6.86
N ASP A 6 -22.05 -41.54 6.00
CA ASP A 6 -22.22 -41.78 4.55
C ASP A 6 -23.33 -40.83 3.99
N PRO A 7 -23.46 -40.57 2.66
CA PRO A 7 -22.44 -40.25 1.65
C PRO A 7 -22.84 -39.09 0.70
N ILE A 8 -21.82 -38.49 0.06
CA ILE A 8 -21.76 -37.97 -1.33
C ILE A 8 -23.04 -37.32 -1.93
N LEU A 9 -23.04 -35.99 -2.01
CA LEU A 9 -23.87 -35.21 -2.93
C LEU A 9 -23.14 -35.11 -4.29
N SER A 10 -23.81 -35.58 -5.34
CA SER A 10 -23.38 -35.61 -6.73
C SER A 10 -23.21 -34.22 -7.33
N LEU A 11 -22.00 -33.91 -7.81
CA LEU A 11 -21.74 -32.74 -8.66
C LEU A 11 -21.94 -33.12 -10.13
N ASN A 12 -22.76 -32.33 -10.80
CA ASN A 12 -23.16 -32.44 -12.21
C ASN A 12 -22.02 -31.96 -13.13
N PRO A 13 -21.53 -32.75 -14.12
CA PRO A 13 -20.31 -32.42 -14.87
C PRO A 13 -20.48 -31.56 -16.14
N GLU A 14 -21.60 -30.86 -16.35
CA GLU A 14 -21.85 -30.07 -17.59
C GLU A 14 -21.65 -28.54 -17.48
N ALA A 15 -20.75 -28.05 -16.62
CA ALA A 15 -20.44 -26.62 -16.56
C ALA A 15 -18.94 -26.33 -16.48
N LEU A 16 -18.19 -26.63 -17.54
CA LEU A 16 -16.81 -26.16 -17.72
C LEU A 16 -16.61 -25.58 -19.14
N PRO A 17 -15.93 -24.43 -19.29
CA PRO A 17 -15.75 -23.75 -20.58
C PRO A 17 -14.75 -24.47 -21.51
N PRO A 18 -14.87 -24.30 -22.84
CA PRO A 18 -14.16 -25.09 -23.87
C PRO A 18 -12.70 -24.66 -24.10
N SER A 19 -11.91 -24.53 -23.04
CA SER A 19 -10.44 -24.35 -23.11
C SER A 19 -9.66 -25.43 -22.35
N ALA A 20 -10.34 -26.38 -21.70
CA ALA A 20 -9.70 -27.42 -20.87
C ALA A 20 -9.56 -28.81 -21.54
N LEU A 21 -9.96 -28.98 -22.80
CA LEU A 21 -10.02 -30.29 -23.48
C LEU A 21 -8.94 -30.54 -24.54
N HIS A 22 -7.80 -29.84 -24.48
CA HIS A 22 -6.71 -30.02 -25.46
C HIS A 22 -5.35 -30.44 -24.88
N MET A 23 -5.32 -30.91 -23.64
CA MET A 23 -4.09 -31.34 -22.93
C MET A 23 -4.16 -32.77 -22.39
N LEU A 24 -4.90 -33.67 -23.03
CA LEU A 24 -4.96 -35.10 -22.65
C LEU A 24 -4.85 -36.06 -23.84
N SER A 25 -3.98 -35.78 -24.80
CA SER A 25 -3.60 -36.78 -25.82
C SER A 25 -2.18 -36.59 -26.37
N LEU A 26 -1.16 -36.73 -25.52
CA LEU A 26 0.22 -36.90 -26.01
C LEU A 26 0.89 -38.06 -25.27
N SER A 27 1.55 -38.92 -26.04
CA SER A 27 2.15 -40.17 -25.57
C SER A 27 3.49 -39.94 -24.84
N PRO A 28 3.95 -40.88 -23.99
CA PRO A 28 5.10 -40.69 -23.10
C PRO A 28 6.47 -40.47 -23.79
N LYS A 29 6.54 -40.50 -25.12
CA LYS A 29 7.80 -40.37 -25.89
C LYS A 29 8.08 -38.97 -26.45
N ALA A 30 7.22 -37.98 -26.17
CA ALA A 30 7.42 -36.59 -26.60
C ALA A 30 7.99 -35.65 -25.51
N MET A 31 8.15 -36.11 -24.25
CA MET A 31 8.59 -35.26 -23.13
C MET A 31 10.11 -35.23 -22.87
N GLU A 32 10.93 -35.96 -23.64
CA GLU A 32 12.38 -36.10 -23.37
C GLU A 32 13.29 -35.26 -24.28
N LYS A 33 12.73 -34.38 -25.12
CA LYS A 33 13.50 -33.47 -25.98
C LYS A 33 13.08 -32.01 -25.78
N MET A 34 13.26 -31.47 -24.57
CA MET A 34 13.21 -30.02 -24.31
C MET A 34 13.80 -29.71 -22.91
N SER A 35 15.07 -30.04 -22.69
CA SER A 35 15.84 -29.57 -21.52
C SER A 35 16.78 -28.45 -21.94
N GLY A 36 16.25 -27.22 -21.95
CA GLY A 36 17.05 -26.05 -22.29
C GLY A 36 16.28 -24.74 -22.23
N ILE A 37 15.42 -24.52 -21.23
CA ILE A 37 14.84 -23.19 -20.96
C ILE A 37 14.72 -23.00 -19.43
N SER A 38 15.25 -21.86 -18.98
CA SER A 38 15.28 -21.32 -17.63
C SER A 38 13.88 -21.12 -17.02
N ASN A 39 13.75 -21.44 -15.73
CA ASN A 39 12.52 -21.30 -14.95
C ASN A 39 12.15 -19.80 -14.74
N PRO A 40 10.91 -19.33 -14.99
CA PRO A 40 10.59 -17.89 -15.01
C PRO A 40 10.15 -17.29 -13.66
N LEU A 41 10.40 -17.94 -12.51
CA LEU A 41 9.83 -17.55 -11.22
C LEU A 41 10.87 -17.24 -10.12
N MET A 42 12.08 -16.78 -10.46
CA MET A 42 13.06 -16.34 -9.46
C MET A 42 13.07 -14.82 -9.29
N SER A 43 12.84 -14.38 -8.04
CA SER A 43 13.02 -12.99 -7.58
C SER A 43 14.49 -12.55 -7.67
N PRO A 44 14.81 -11.29 -8.06
CA PRO A 44 16.19 -10.82 -8.20
C PRO A 44 16.89 -10.50 -6.86
N ASN A 45 16.20 -10.60 -5.71
CA ASN A 45 16.78 -10.28 -4.41
C ASN A 45 16.90 -11.52 -3.52
N ALA A 46 18.11 -11.77 -3.00
CA ALA A 46 18.38 -12.88 -2.08
C ALA A 46 17.64 -12.68 -0.75
N ILE A 47 16.83 -13.67 -0.36
CA ILE A 47 16.17 -13.73 0.95
C ILE A 47 17.23 -14.15 1.99
N PRO A 48 17.43 -13.40 3.09
CA PRO A 48 18.30 -13.86 4.18
C PRO A 48 17.73 -15.14 4.84
N PRO A 49 18.57 -16.12 5.22
CA PRO A 49 18.07 -17.41 5.68
C PRO A 49 17.27 -17.30 6.98
N ARG A 50 16.00 -17.76 6.98
CA ARG A 50 15.25 -18.06 8.20
C ARG A 50 15.62 -19.46 8.69
N THR A 51 16.04 -19.58 9.93
CA THR A 51 16.21 -20.86 10.62
C THR A 51 14.85 -21.36 11.11
N SER A 52 14.39 -22.49 10.56
CA SER A 52 13.23 -23.22 11.11
C SER A 52 13.72 -24.42 11.90
N SER A 53 13.21 -24.55 13.13
CA SER A 53 13.41 -25.68 14.03
C SER A 53 12.40 -26.78 13.69
N THR A 54 12.79 -27.77 12.89
CA THR A 54 12.25 -29.15 12.91
C THR A 54 12.94 -29.94 11.81
N GLY A 55 13.89 -30.79 12.19
CA GLY A 55 14.56 -31.71 11.28
C GLY A 55 13.88 -33.08 11.29
N ILE A 56 13.45 -33.57 10.11
CA ILE A 56 13.41 -35.01 9.75
C ILE A 56 13.63 -35.12 8.22
N PRO A 57 14.48 -36.04 7.72
CA PRO A 57 14.84 -36.14 6.30
C PRO A 57 14.02 -37.18 5.52
N THR A 58 13.80 -36.94 4.22
CA THR A 58 13.60 -38.02 3.24
C THR A 58 14.57 -37.80 2.07
N SER A 59 15.33 -38.85 1.76
CA SER A 59 16.45 -38.87 0.81
C SER A 59 15.98 -38.85 -0.65
N LEU A 60 16.80 -38.28 -1.55
CA LEU A 60 17.30 -38.96 -2.75
C LEU A 60 18.45 -38.14 -3.40
N ASN A 61 19.65 -38.72 -3.40
CA ASN A 61 20.81 -38.56 -4.29
C ASN A 61 21.22 -37.17 -4.83
N ALA A 62 22.21 -36.55 -4.16
CA ALA A 62 23.26 -35.76 -4.81
C ALA A 62 24.57 -35.85 -4.01
N THR A 63 25.68 -36.00 -4.72
CA THR A 63 27.06 -36.16 -4.23
C THR A 63 27.57 -34.92 -3.47
N PRO A 64 28.25 -35.05 -2.30
CA PRO A 64 28.66 -33.90 -1.50
C PRO A 64 30.03 -33.35 -1.92
N THR A 65 30.05 -32.12 -2.40
CA THR A 65 31.26 -31.27 -2.33
C THR A 65 31.48 -30.85 -0.87
N LYS A 66 32.63 -31.22 -0.31
CA LYS A 66 33.02 -30.92 1.08
C LYS A 66 32.95 -29.42 1.37
N PRO A 67 32.19 -28.97 2.39
CA PRO A 67 32.45 -27.69 3.03
C PRO A 67 33.60 -27.88 4.03
N VAL A 68 34.64 -27.07 3.90
CA VAL A 68 35.58 -26.81 4.99
C VAL A 68 34.80 -26.01 6.03
N LEU A 69 34.40 -26.66 7.12
CA LEU A 69 34.20 -26.16 8.49
C LEU A 69 33.28 -27.16 9.22
N ARG A 70 33.77 -27.74 10.33
CA ARG A 70 32.95 -28.58 11.22
C ARG A 70 31.98 -27.67 12.00
N PRO A 71 30.74 -28.09 12.26
CA PRO A 71 29.91 -27.41 13.24
C PRO A 71 30.53 -27.62 14.63
N VAL A 72 30.78 -26.54 15.34
CA VAL A 72 31.18 -26.58 16.74
C VAL A 72 29.92 -26.86 17.58
N PRO A 73 29.92 -27.82 18.52
CA PRO A 73 28.79 -28.07 19.40
C PRO A 73 28.48 -26.85 20.28
N GLU A 74 27.21 -26.62 20.61
CA GLU A 74 26.73 -25.49 21.45
C GLU A 74 27.41 -25.36 22.83
N GLY A 75 28.16 -26.38 23.26
CA GLY A 75 28.92 -26.36 24.52
C GLY A 75 30.17 -25.47 24.53
N ASP A 76 30.71 -25.09 23.36
CA ASP A 76 31.96 -24.30 23.30
C ASP A 76 31.74 -22.77 23.39
N TRP A 77 30.48 -22.30 23.39
CA TRP A 77 30.17 -20.87 23.61
C TRP A 77 30.41 -20.40 25.04
N LEU A 78 30.40 -21.31 26.02
CA LEU A 78 30.42 -20.94 27.44
C LEU A 78 31.82 -20.79 28.06
N SER A 79 32.89 -20.97 27.29
CA SER A 79 34.22 -20.85 27.85
C SER A 79 35.29 -20.47 26.84
N GLN A 80 35.59 -19.19 26.77
CA GLN A 80 36.95 -18.73 26.46
C GLN A 80 37.23 -17.35 27.05
N LYS A 81 37.87 -17.35 28.24
CA LYS A 81 38.73 -16.25 28.67
C LYS A 81 39.95 -16.24 27.74
N GLN A 82 40.11 -15.22 26.90
CA GLN A 82 41.42 -14.91 26.34
C GLN A 82 41.71 -13.41 26.44
N LEU A 83 42.81 -13.13 27.15
CA LEU A 83 43.52 -11.85 27.20
C LEU A 83 44.11 -11.54 25.82
N SER A 84 44.12 -10.26 25.43
CA SER A 84 44.83 -9.78 24.24
C SER A 84 45.82 -8.66 24.59
N PRO A 85 46.94 -8.51 23.85
CA PRO A 85 48.10 -7.73 24.28
C PRO A 85 48.02 -6.26 23.86
N LYS A 86 48.75 -5.42 24.61
CA LYS A 86 48.94 -3.98 24.39
C LYS A 86 49.48 -3.66 22.99
N ALA A 87 48.85 -2.69 22.33
CA ALA A 87 49.43 -1.93 21.21
C ALA A 87 49.46 -0.43 21.58
N GLN A 88 50.55 0.24 21.21
CA GLN A 88 50.91 1.59 21.63
C GLN A 88 50.88 2.57 20.43
N MET A 89 50.44 3.80 20.72
CA MET A 89 50.56 5.06 19.96
C MET A 89 49.60 5.23 18.75
N SER A 90 49.00 6.40 18.47
CA SER A 90 49.46 7.79 18.66
C SER A 90 48.28 8.79 18.71
N ASN A 91 48.61 10.00 19.17
CA ASN A 91 47.74 11.07 19.65
C ASN A 91 47.22 11.97 18.50
N ALA A 92 45.90 12.11 18.34
CA ALA A 92 45.27 13.17 17.55
C ALA A 92 43.97 13.63 18.23
N GLY A 93 43.93 14.91 18.60
CA GLY A 93 42.89 15.49 19.45
C GLY A 93 41.52 15.54 18.78
N TYR A 94 40.53 15.01 19.48
CA TYR A 94 39.10 15.26 19.29
C TYR A 94 38.43 15.35 20.67
N GLY A 95 37.35 16.13 20.74
CA GLY A 95 36.74 16.66 21.97
C GLY A 95 36.50 15.67 23.09
N VAL A 96 36.41 16.20 24.31
CA VAL A 96 36.18 15.50 25.59
C VAL A 96 35.15 14.38 25.41
N MET A 97 35.63 13.16 25.16
CA MET A 97 34.80 11.95 25.27
C MET A 97 34.51 11.81 26.76
N GLN A 98 33.26 12.04 27.15
CA GLN A 98 32.79 11.57 28.46
C GLN A 98 33.12 10.07 28.55
N ALA A 99 33.82 9.68 29.62
CA ALA A 99 34.04 8.28 29.90
C ALA A 99 32.67 7.59 29.91
N PRO A 100 32.48 6.46 29.20
CA PRO A 100 31.23 5.75 29.23
C PRO A 100 30.90 5.39 30.68
N ASN A 101 29.64 5.62 31.07
CA ASN A 101 29.18 5.22 32.40
C ASN A 101 29.48 3.72 32.59
N PRO A 102 29.92 3.30 33.80
CA PRO A 102 30.11 1.89 34.07
C PRO A 102 28.81 1.14 33.78
N PRO A 103 28.88 -0.09 33.24
CA PRO A 103 27.69 -0.88 32.97
C PRO A 103 26.92 -1.08 34.28
N PRO A 104 25.57 -1.06 34.22
CA PRO A 104 24.75 -1.25 35.42
C PRO A 104 24.97 -2.65 36.01
N ASP A 105 24.77 -2.76 37.33
CA ASP A 105 24.90 -4.03 38.05
C ASP A 105 23.89 -5.07 37.52
N PRO A 106 24.33 -6.24 37.02
CA PRO A 106 23.43 -7.30 36.56
C PRO A 106 22.45 -7.80 37.63
N GLU A 107 22.79 -7.71 38.92
CA GLU A 107 21.91 -8.13 40.02
C GLU A 107 20.60 -7.32 40.06
N ARG A 108 20.55 -6.16 39.41
CA ARG A 108 19.32 -5.36 39.29
C ARG A 108 18.18 -6.16 38.63
N TYR A 109 18.48 -7.06 37.69
CA TYR A 109 17.45 -7.85 37.01
C TYR A 109 16.80 -8.90 37.92
N ALA A 110 17.37 -9.20 39.08
CA ALA A 110 16.78 -10.11 40.07
C ALA A 110 15.70 -9.43 40.93
N HIS A 111 15.69 -8.09 40.99
CA HIS A 111 14.90 -7.33 41.95
C HIS A 111 14.10 -6.17 41.32
N GLU A 112 14.50 -5.69 40.13
CA GLU A 112 13.74 -4.67 39.39
C GLU A 112 12.41 -5.24 38.90
N ASP A 113 11.37 -4.44 39.09
CA ASP A 113 10.04 -4.68 38.53
C ASP A 113 10.07 -4.39 37.02
N LEU A 114 10.23 -5.45 36.22
CA LEU A 114 10.28 -5.42 34.75
C LEU A 114 8.87 -5.38 34.11
N GLU A 115 7.85 -4.96 34.86
CA GLU A 115 6.49 -4.79 34.36
C GLU A 115 6.35 -3.47 33.57
N PHE A 116 6.69 -3.52 32.28
CA PHE A 116 6.69 -2.34 31.40
C PHE A 116 5.28 -1.90 30.93
N THR A 117 4.27 -2.74 31.12
CA THR A 117 2.88 -2.51 30.69
C THR A 117 2.01 -1.79 31.73
N ALA A 118 2.29 -1.96 33.02
CA ALA A 118 1.50 -1.40 34.12
C ALA A 118 1.93 0.03 34.53
N LYS A 119 3.17 0.41 34.22
CA LYS A 119 3.71 1.77 34.48
C LYS A 119 3.89 2.51 33.17
N ARG A 120 3.73 3.84 33.21
CA ARG A 120 4.03 4.84 32.16
C ARG A 120 5.54 4.84 31.78
N SER A 121 6.06 3.69 31.37
CA SER A 121 7.43 3.48 30.91
C SER A 121 7.64 4.07 29.51
N TRP A 122 6.53 4.34 28.81
CA TRP A 122 6.48 5.06 27.56
C TRP A 122 6.52 6.57 27.80
N THR A 123 7.57 7.22 27.30
CA THR A 123 7.81 8.65 27.48
C THR A 123 7.50 9.40 26.19
N ASP A 124 7.28 10.71 26.28
CA ASP A 124 7.07 11.58 25.12
C ASP A 124 8.26 11.51 24.13
N GLU A 125 9.48 11.33 24.64
CA GLU A 125 10.67 11.13 23.81
C GLU A 125 10.58 9.84 22.97
N LYS A 126 10.14 8.73 23.56
CA LYS A 126 9.92 7.47 22.83
C LYS A 126 8.78 7.59 21.82
N GLU A 127 7.71 8.28 22.21
CA GLU A 127 6.58 8.57 21.33
C GLU A 127 7.02 9.39 20.11
N ASN A 128 7.81 10.44 20.31
CA ASN A 128 8.37 11.26 19.22
C ASN A 128 9.25 10.45 18.27
N VAL A 129 10.06 9.52 18.79
CA VAL A 129 10.89 8.64 17.94
C VAL A 129 10.02 7.76 17.05
N VAL A 130 8.99 7.12 17.60
CA VAL A 130 8.10 6.24 16.83
C VAL A 130 7.27 7.02 15.81
N ARG A 131 6.85 8.24 16.16
CA ARG A 131 6.04 9.10 15.30
C ARG A 131 6.83 9.92 14.29
N GLY A 132 8.16 10.02 14.41
CA GLY A 132 9.01 10.87 13.57
C GLY A 132 8.67 10.87 12.07
N PRO A 133 8.55 9.70 11.41
CA PRO A 133 8.15 9.63 10.00
C PRO A 133 6.75 10.20 9.71
N TYR A 134 5.78 9.95 10.59
CA TYR A 134 4.43 10.49 10.47
C TYR A 134 4.39 12.00 10.71
N ASP A 135 5.03 12.48 11.77
CA ASP A 135 5.07 13.90 12.08
C ASP A 135 5.81 14.69 10.97
N TYR A 136 6.79 14.07 10.30
CA TYR A 136 7.44 14.63 9.11
C TYR A 136 6.46 14.80 7.94
N VAL A 137 5.67 13.78 7.57
CA VAL A 137 4.78 13.88 6.40
C VAL A 137 3.67 14.90 6.61
N ILE A 138 3.11 15.00 7.83
CA ILE A 138 2.07 15.99 8.14
C ILE A 138 2.59 17.42 8.21
N SER A 139 3.90 17.62 8.47
CA SER A 139 4.53 18.95 8.45
C SER A 139 4.61 19.57 7.04
N HIS A 140 4.38 18.77 6.00
CA HIS A 140 4.32 19.19 4.61
C HIS A 140 2.90 19.01 4.07
N PRO A 141 1.92 19.85 4.48
CA PRO A 141 0.51 19.61 4.22
C PRO A 141 0.19 19.63 2.72
N GLY A 142 -0.67 18.70 2.30
CA GLY A 142 -1.23 18.66 0.95
C GLY A 142 -2.37 19.65 0.75
N LYS A 143 -3.00 19.60 -0.43
CA LYS A 143 -4.28 20.29 -0.67
C LYS A 143 -5.35 19.58 0.16
N ASP A 144 -6.02 20.31 1.05
CA ASP A 144 -6.99 19.82 2.03
C ASP A 144 -8.32 19.31 1.39
N PHE A 145 -8.20 18.35 0.47
CA PHE A 145 -9.30 17.79 -0.31
C PHE A 145 -10.23 16.94 0.56
N ARG A 146 -9.67 16.19 1.51
CA ARG A 146 -10.42 15.26 2.37
C ARG A 146 -11.32 16.00 3.35
N ALA A 147 -10.85 17.05 4.02
CA ALA A 147 -11.73 17.83 4.90
C ALA A 147 -12.83 18.56 4.10
N GLN A 148 -12.52 19.05 2.89
CA GLN A 148 -13.55 19.58 1.99
C GLN A 148 -14.61 18.53 1.64
N LEU A 149 -14.20 17.30 1.34
CA LEU A 149 -15.09 16.20 1.03
C LEU A 149 -15.98 15.85 2.23
N ILE A 150 -15.38 15.68 3.41
CA ILE A 150 -16.10 15.44 4.67
C ILE A 150 -17.13 16.56 4.91
N GLY A 151 -16.72 17.82 4.81
CA GLY A 151 -17.64 18.95 4.99
C GLY A 151 -18.79 18.97 3.97
N ALA A 152 -18.52 18.60 2.72
CA ALA A 152 -19.54 18.53 1.67
C ALA A 152 -20.57 17.42 1.93
N PHE A 153 -20.14 16.23 2.36
CA PHE A 153 -21.06 15.15 2.72
C PHE A 153 -21.78 15.37 4.05
N ASN A 154 -21.16 16.10 4.98
CA ASN A 154 -21.82 16.45 6.26
C ASN A 154 -23.07 17.31 6.06
N ALA A 155 -23.16 18.05 4.94
CA ALA A 155 -24.37 18.79 4.57
C ALA A 155 -25.58 17.89 4.26
N TRP A 156 -25.37 16.58 4.08
CA TRP A 156 -26.43 15.58 3.95
C TRP A 156 -26.53 14.63 5.16
N LEU A 157 -25.40 14.33 5.80
CA LEU A 157 -25.35 13.34 6.88
C LEU A 157 -25.61 13.95 8.27
N ASP A 158 -25.44 15.26 8.46
CA ASP A 158 -25.69 15.96 9.73
C ASP A 158 -25.09 15.23 10.95
N VAL A 159 -23.77 15.02 10.92
CA VAL A 159 -23.03 14.36 12.00
C VAL A 159 -22.77 15.35 13.14
N PRO A 160 -22.93 14.96 14.42
CA PRO A 160 -22.55 15.78 15.56
C PRO A 160 -21.09 16.24 15.46
N THR A 161 -20.83 17.52 15.73
CA THR A 161 -19.49 18.12 15.62
C THR A 161 -18.40 17.33 16.36
N PRO A 162 -18.60 16.85 17.60
CA PRO A 162 -17.58 16.07 18.30
C PRO A 162 -17.22 14.77 17.57
N SER A 163 -18.22 14.05 17.03
CA SER A 163 -17.99 12.83 16.23
C SER A 163 -17.30 13.15 14.91
N LEU A 164 -17.73 14.20 14.22
CA LEU A 164 -17.15 14.63 12.95
C LEU A 164 -15.66 15.01 13.09
N GLU A 165 -15.28 15.67 14.19
CA GLU A 165 -13.89 16.00 14.49
C GLU A 165 -13.02 14.75 14.69
N VAL A 166 -13.52 13.75 15.43
CA VAL A 166 -12.83 12.46 15.60
C VAL A 166 -12.68 11.76 14.25
N ILE A 167 -13.76 11.65 13.47
CA ILE A 167 -13.75 11.01 12.16
C ILE A 167 -12.76 11.71 11.21
N THR A 168 -12.74 13.04 11.20
CA THR A 168 -11.81 13.83 10.38
C THR A 168 -10.36 13.55 10.75
N ARG A 169 -10.04 13.48 12.05
CA ARG A 169 -8.69 13.11 12.52
C ARG A 169 -8.33 11.68 12.12
N VAL A 170 -9.22 10.71 12.33
CA VAL A 170 -9.00 9.30 11.96
C VAL A 170 -8.73 9.16 10.46
N VAL A 171 -9.55 9.76 9.61
CA VAL A 171 -9.35 9.73 8.15
C VAL A 171 -8.04 10.40 7.75
N GLY A 172 -7.66 11.49 8.41
CA GLY A 172 -6.37 12.16 8.20
C GLY A 172 -5.18 11.26 8.56
N MET A 173 -5.21 10.62 9.73
CA MET A 173 -4.18 9.69 10.18
C MET A 173 -4.01 8.52 9.22
N LEU A 174 -5.11 7.89 8.84
CA LEU A 174 -5.10 6.77 7.89
C LEU A 174 -4.57 7.19 6.51
N HIS A 175 -4.95 8.38 6.04
CA HIS A 175 -4.45 8.88 4.77
C HIS A 175 -2.93 9.06 4.79
N GLU A 176 -2.40 9.78 5.76
CA GLU A 176 -0.97 10.09 5.82
C GLU A 176 -0.14 8.82 6.09
N SER A 177 -0.64 7.89 6.93
CA SER A 177 -0.04 6.56 7.07
C SER A 177 -0.03 5.77 5.77
N SER A 178 -1.13 5.80 4.99
CA SER A 178 -1.17 5.09 3.72
C SER A 178 -0.16 5.67 2.72
N LEU A 179 0.07 6.98 2.71
CA LEU A 179 1.10 7.61 1.87
C LEU A 179 2.51 7.15 2.25
N LEU A 180 2.82 7.05 3.54
CA LEU A 180 4.13 6.56 3.99
C LEU A 180 4.40 5.13 3.51
N ILE A 181 3.40 4.25 3.57
CA ILE A 181 3.51 2.87 3.10
C ILE A 181 3.59 2.81 1.56
N ASP A 182 2.75 3.57 0.86
CA ASP A 182 2.70 3.65 -0.60
C ASP A 182 4.04 4.17 -1.16
N ASP A 183 4.60 5.25 -0.60
CA ASP A 183 5.93 5.79 -0.96
C ASP A 183 7.02 4.72 -0.88
N VAL A 184 7.00 3.90 0.18
CA VAL A 184 7.96 2.80 0.35
C VAL A 184 7.71 1.68 -0.67
N GLN A 185 6.45 1.30 -0.87
CA GLN A 185 6.08 0.20 -1.76
C GLN A 185 6.35 0.53 -3.23
N ASP A 186 6.23 1.79 -3.61
CA ASP A 186 6.42 2.29 -4.97
C ASP A 186 7.84 2.83 -5.21
N SER A 187 8.66 2.90 -4.16
CA SER A 187 10.03 3.44 -4.22
C SER A 187 10.06 4.89 -4.75
N SER A 188 9.06 5.68 -4.36
CA SER A 188 8.94 7.09 -4.68
C SER A 188 10.14 7.87 -4.13
N GLU A 189 10.55 8.95 -4.82
CA GLU A 189 11.65 9.80 -4.35
C GLU A 189 11.15 11.06 -3.66
N LEU A 190 10.01 11.59 -4.11
CA LEU A 190 9.46 12.87 -3.68
C LEU A 190 7.99 12.75 -3.30
N ARG A 191 7.61 13.48 -2.24
CA ARG A 191 6.24 13.69 -1.81
C ARG A 191 6.01 15.18 -1.58
N ARG A 192 5.07 15.78 -2.33
CA ARG A 192 4.71 17.21 -2.22
C ARG A 192 5.92 18.15 -2.42
N GLY A 193 6.90 17.74 -3.22
CA GLY A 193 8.14 18.48 -3.50
C GLY A 193 9.27 18.27 -2.48
N PHE A 194 9.06 17.44 -1.47
CA PHE A 194 10.05 17.12 -0.43
C PHE A 194 10.49 15.66 -0.52
N PRO A 195 11.69 15.29 -0.01
CA PRO A 195 12.09 13.89 0.06
C PRO A 195 11.07 13.04 0.82
N VAL A 196 10.78 11.84 0.33
CA VAL A 196 9.95 10.88 1.06
C VAL A 196 10.54 10.52 2.43
N ALA A 197 9.66 10.19 3.40
CA ALA A 197 10.07 9.90 4.77
C ALA A 197 11.09 8.76 4.88
N HIS A 198 10.98 7.73 4.01
CA HIS A 198 11.89 6.59 4.05
C HIS A 198 13.31 6.91 3.58
N ASN A 199 13.50 8.02 2.85
CA ASN A 199 14.83 8.53 2.51
C ASN A 199 15.48 9.31 3.66
N ILE A 200 14.71 9.69 4.69
CA ILE A 200 15.19 10.42 5.87
C ILE A 200 15.34 9.49 7.08
N PHE A 201 14.29 8.72 7.39
CA PHE A 201 14.21 7.85 8.57
C PHE A 201 14.56 6.38 8.28
N GLY A 202 14.68 6.03 7.00
CA GLY A 202 14.84 4.65 6.56
C GLY A 202 13.50 3.92 6.41
N VAL A 203 13.52 2.88 5.58
CA VAL A 203 12.35 2.05 5.25
C VAL A 203 11.71 1.43 6.50
N ALA A 204 12.52 0.83 7.37
CA ALA A 204 12.03 0.10 8.54
C ALA A 204 11.26 0.99 9.52
N GLN A 205 11.81 2.18 9.84
CA GLN A 205 11.14 3.12 10.74
C GLN A 205 9.86 3.68 10.11
N THR A 206 9.89 3.97 8.80
CA THR A 206 8.74 4.50 8.07
C THR A 206 7.58 3.52 8.07
N ILE A 207 7.83 2.25 7.75
CA ILE A 207 6.81 1.18 7.80
C ILE A 207 6.26 1.03 9.23
N ASN A 208 7.15 0.98 10.23
CA ASN A 208 6.73 0.82 11.61
C ASN A 208 5.86 1.99 12.10
N SER A 209 6.26 3.23 11.80
CA SER A 209 5.53 4.45 12.17
C SER A 209 4.14 4.49 11.53
N ALA A 210 4.05 4.19 10.23
CA ALA A 210 2.77 4.20 9.53
C ALA A 210 1.80 3.14 10.08
N ASN A 211 2.29 1.91 10.31
CA ASN A 211 1.50 0.83 10.91
C ASN A 211 1.09 1.15 12.35
N TYR A 212 1.99 1.74 13.14
CA TYR A 212 1.68 2.21 14.49
C TYR A 212 0.50 3.20 14.46
N ILE A 213 0.55 4.20 13.58
CA ILE A 213 -0.50 5.21 13.46
C ILE A 213 -1.83 4.63 12.96
N TYR A 214 -1.85 3.55 12.17
CA TYR A 214 -3.12 2.83 11.88
C TYR A 214 -3.82 2.36 13.16
N PHE A 215 -3.08 1.85 14.13
CA PHE A 215 -3.64 1.42 15.41
C PHE A 215 -3.97 2.59 16.35
N VAL A 216 -3.20 3.69 16.29
CA VAL A 216 -3.59 4.92 17.01
C VAL A 216 -4.89 5.49 16.44
N ALA A 217 -5.09 5.45 15.12
CA ALA A 217 -6.34 5.88 14.49
C ALA A 217 -7.54 5.03 14.96
N LEU A 218 -7.34 3.71 15.13
CA LEU A 218 -8.33 2.83 15.73
C LEU A 218 -8.64 3.20 17.20
N GLN A 219 -7.62 3.53 17.99
CA GLN A 219 -7.80 4.00 19.37
C GLN A 219 -8.56 5.34 19.44
N GLU A 220 -8.29 6.27 18.51
CA GLU A 220 -9.04 7.51 18.40
C GLU A 220 -10.52 7.24 18.08
N LEU A 221 -10.80 6.29 17.18
CA LEU A 221 -12.16 5.92 16.80
C LEU A 221 -12.95 5.29 17.95
N HIS A 222 -12.29 4.50 18.83
CA HIS A 222 -12.93 3.93 20.02
C HIS A 222 -13.53 4.98 20.96
N LYS A 223 -13.06 6.23 20.93
CA LYS A 223 -13.59 7.31 21.79
C LYS A 223 -15.07 7.62 21.52
N LEU A 224 -15.59 7.25 20.35
CA LEU A 224 -16.99 7.42 19.98
C LEU A 224 -17.92 6.36 20.60
N ASN A 225 -17.37 5.30 21.21
CA ASN A 225 -18.14 4.24 21.88
C ASN A 225 -19.22 3.58 20.99
N ASN A 226 -19.01 3.57 19.67
CA ASN A 226 -19.88 2.91 18.71
C ASN A 226 -19.15 1.69 18.09
N PRO A 227 -19.58 0.45 18.40
CA PRO A 227 -18.89 -0.76 17.94
C PRO A 227 -18.98 -0.97 16.42
N GLU A 228 -20.00 -0.42 15.76
CA GLU A 228 -20.16 -0.50 14.30
C GLU A 228 -18.96 0.13 13.56
N LEU A 229 -18.38 1.19 14.15
CA LEU A 229 -17.24 1.90 13.58
C LEU A 229 -16.01 1.00 13.45
N ILE A 230 -15.86 -0.01 14.31
CA ILE A 230 -14.73 -0.94 14.28
C ILE A 230 -14.87 -1.95 13.14
N THR A 231 -16.10 -2.41 12.89
CA THR A 231 -16.41 -3.24 11.72
C THR A 231 -16.16 -2.46 10.43
N ILE A 232 -16.68 -1.23 10.34
CA ILE A 232 -16.45 -0.33 9.20
C ILE A 232 -14.94 -0.09 8.98
N PHE A 233 -14.20 0.22 10.04
CA PHE A 233 -12.75 0.41 9.98
C PHE A 233 -12.03 -0.82 9.44
N SER A 234 -12.31 -1.99 10.02
CA SER A 234 -11.66 -3.24 9.64
C SER A 234 -11.95 -3.60 8.20
N ASP A 235 -13.22 -3.56 7.79
CA ASP A 235 -13.64 -3.95 6.44
C ASP A 235 -13.01 -3.06 5.37
N GLU A 236 -13.00 -1.74 5.60
CA GLU A 236 -12.44 -0.82 4.62
C GLU A 236 -10.91 -0.81 4.57
N LEU A 237 -10.22 -1.06 5.68
CA LEU A 237 -8.77 -1.28 5.64
C LEU A 237 -8.42 -2.58 4.92
N VAL A 238 -9.21 -3.64 5.08
CA VAL A 238 -9.03 -4.87 4.29
C VAL A 238 -9.23 -4.60 2.80
N ASN A 239 -10.26 -3.84 2.43
CA ASN A 239 -10.49 -3.46 1.03
C ASN A 239 -9.33 -2.61 0.48
N LEU A 240 -8.83 -1.63 1.24
CA LEU A 240 -7.67 -0.83 0.86
C LEU A 240 -6.47 -1.73 0.51
N HIS A 241 -6.16 -2.70 1.38
CA HIS A 241 -5.03 -3.62 1.16
C HIS A 241 -5.28 -4.61 0.02
N ARG A 242 -6.54 -5.03 -0.23
CA ARG A 242 -6.88 -5.84 -1.42
C ARG A 242 -6.61 -5.07 -2.71
N GLY A 243 -7.03 -3.81 -2.77
CA GLY A 243 -6.74 -2.93 -3.90
C GLY A 243 -5.23 -2.74 -4.10
N GLN A 244 -4.52 -2.37 -3.04
CA GLN A 244 -3.06 -2.23 -3.10
C GLN A 244 -2.36 -3.52 -3.53
N GLY A 245 -2.79 -4.68 -3.01
CA GLY A 245 -2.23 -5.98 -3.36
C GLY A 245 -2.32 -6.28 -4.85
N MET A 246 -3.46 -5.96 -5.49
CA MET A 246 -3.63 -6.16 -6.93
C MET A 246 -2.80 -5.18 -7.77
N ASP A 247 -2.71 -3.91 -7.37
CA ASP A 247 -1.85 -2.90 -8.01
C ASP A 247 -0.37 -3.36 -8.03
N LEU A 248 0.13 -3.81 -6.88
CA LEU A 248 1.48 -4.36 -6.72
C LEU A 248 1.67 -5.66 -7.52
N PHE A 249 0.68 -6.57 -7.49
CA PHE A 249 0.74 -7.83 -8.22
C PHE A 249 0.88 -7.61 -9.72
N TRP A 250 0.07 -6.73 -10.31
CA TRP A 250 0.15 -6.41 -11.74
C TRP A 250 1.50 -5.81 -12.11
N ARG A 251 1.95 -4.82 -11.33
CA ARG A 251 3.26 -4.18 -11.50
C ARG A 251 4.40 -5.19 -11.47
N ASP A 252 4.44 -6.07 -10.47
CA ASP A 252 5.58 -6.95 -10.22
C ASP A 252 5.56 -8.22 -11.09
N THR A 253 4.39 -8.66 -11.55
CA THR A 253 4.25 -9.74 -12.54
C THR A 253 4.25 -9.24 -13.99
N LEU A 254 4.25 -7.92 -14.19
CA LEU A 254 4.12 -7.25 -15.49
C LEU A 254 2.84 -7.67 -16.24
N THR A 255 1.76 -7.91 -15.50
CA THR A 255 0.46 -8.31 -16.06
C THR A 255 -0.42 -7.08 -16.24
N CYS A 256 -0.65 -6.65 -17.47
CA CYS A 256 -1.55 -5.52 -17.74
C CYS A 256 -3.02 -5.91 -17.43
N PRO A 257 -3.69 -5.26 -16.47
CA PRO A 257 -5.09 -5.53 -16.15
C PRO A 257 -6.04 -5.13 -17.29
N THR A 258 -7.29 -5.58 -17.21
CA THR A 258 -8.39 -4.98 -17.98
C THR A 258 -8.78 -3.62 -17.38
N GLU A 259 -9.61 -2.86 -18.10
CA GLU A 259 -10.13 -1.61 -17.54
C GLU A 259 -11.03 -1.92 -16.33
N GLU A 260 -11.88 -2.94 -16.43
CA GLU A 260 -12.78 -3.40 -15.36
C GLU A 260 -12.02 -3.81 -14.10
N ASP A 261 -10.94 -4.59 -14.24
CA ASP A 261 -10.07 -4.95 -13.12
C ASP A 261 -9.49 -3.70 -12.44
N TYR A 262 -9.02 -2.74 -13.24
CA TYR A 262 -8.50 -1.47 -12.72
C TYR A 262 -9.58 -0.70 -11.95
N LEU A 263 -10.82 -0.61 -12.48
CA LEU A 263 -11.92 0.07 -11.80
C LEU A 263 -12.23 -0.58 -10.44
N GLU A 264 -12.23 -1.91 -10.36
CA GLU A 264 -12.39 -2.66 -9.10
C GLU A 264 -11.25 -2.38 -8.12
N MET A 265 -10.00 -2.44 -8.58
CA MET A 265 -8.82 -2.14 -7.78
C MET A 265 -8.90 -0.73 -7.18
N VAL A 266 -9.24 0.27 -7.99
CA VAL A 266 -9.38 1.67 -7.54
C VAL A 266 -10.52 1.82 -6.54
N GLY A 267 -11.66 1.14 -6.76
CA GLY A 267 -12.78 1.13 -5.83
C GLY A 267 -12.41 0.59 -4.44
N ASN A 268 -11.43 -0.31 -4.39
CA ASN A 268 -10.86 -0.88 -3.18
C ASN A 268 -9.76 0.00 -2.56
N LYS A 269 -8.73 0.40 -3.31
CA LYS A 269 -7.57 1.20 -2.84
C LYS A 269 -7.98 2.62 -2.44
N THR A 270 -8.34 3.44 -3.44
CA THR A 270 -8.63 4.88 -3.24
C THR A 270 -10.08 5.10 -2.80
N GLY A 271 -11.01 4.35 -3.39
CA GLY A 271 -12.42 4.37 -2.98
C GLY A 271 -12.63 3.89 -1.54
N GLY A 272 -11.83 2.92 -1.07
CA GLY A 272 -11.95 2.38 0.29
C GLY A 272 -11.76 3.41 1.39
N LEU A 273 -10.74 4.27 1.29
CA LEU A 273 -10.50 5.28 2.30
C LEU A 273 -11.56 6.40 2.30
N PHE A 274 -12.07 6.81 1.13
CA PHE A 274 -13.17 7.77 1.08
C PHE A 274 -14.48 7.16 1.60
N ARG A 275 -14.77 5.92 1.21
CA ARG A 275 -15.94 5.17 1.67
C ARG A 275 -15.90 4.93 3.16
N LEU A 276 -14.73 4.65 3.75
CA LEU A 276 -14.54 4.60 5.19
C LEU A 276 -15.05 5.86 5.86
N GLY A 277 -14.56 7.04 5.44
CA GLY A 277 -14.97 8.32 6.03
C GLY A 277 -16.49 8.51 5.99
N ILE A 278 -17.12 8.23 4.85
CA ILE A 278 -18.57 8.37 4.69
C ILE A 278 -19.37 7.35 5.49
N LYS A 279 -18.92 6.10 5.59
CA LYS A 279 -19.57 5.09 6.43
C LYS A 279 -19.46 5.42 7.92
N LEU A 280 -18.30 5.88 8.38
CA LEU A 280 -18.12 6.35 9.75
C LEU A 280 -19.04 7.54 10.06
N MET A 281 -19.16 8.48 9.13
CA MET A 281 -20.09 9.62 9.26
C MET A 281 -21.54 9.16 9.30
N ALA A 282 -21.95 8.25 8.41
CA ALA A 282 -23.33 7.74 8.38
C ALA A 282 -23.70 7.01 9.68
N ALA A 283 -22.77 6.23 10.26
CA ALA A 283 -22.98 5.54 11.53
C ALA A 283 -23.11 6.48 12.75
N GLU A 284 -22.59 7.71 12.64
CA GLU A 284 -22.67 8.75 13.68
C GLU A 284 -23.68 9.86 13.34
N ALA A 285 -24.41 9.75 12.23
CA ALA A 285 -25.34 10.76 11.75
C ALA A 285 -26.53 10.96 12.71
N ASN A 286 -27.08 12.18 12.75
CA ASN A 286 -28.34 12.42 13.43
C ASN A 286 -29.50 11.74 12.67
N GLY A 287 -30.25 10.88 13.35
CA GLY A 287 -31.51 10.31 12.85
C GLY A 287 -31.46 8.81 12.55
N PRO A 288 -32.63 8.20 12.28
CA PRO A 288 -32.75 6.73 12.24
C PRO A 288 -32.32 6.08 10.91
N SER A 289 -32.11 6.87 9.84
CA SER A 289 -31.69 6.36 8.53
C SER A 289 -30.90 7.43 7.77
N PRO A 290 -29.56 7.39 7.81
CA PRO A 290 -28.73 8.34 7.08
C PRO A 290 -28.90 8.14 5.57
N THR A 291 -28.72 9.23 4.81
CA THR A 291 -28.74 9.18 3.35
C THR A 291 -27.59 8.32 2.84
N ASP A 292 -27.87 7.33 1.98
CA ASP A 292 -26.81 6.49 1.40
C ASP A 292 -25.94 7.27 0.42
N CYS A 293 -24.78 7.69 0.92
CA CYS A 293 -23.78 8.46 0.19
C CYS A 293 -22.68 7.58 -0.45
N VAL A 294 -22.72 6.26 -0.22
CA VAL A 294 -21.64 5.34 -0.64
C VAL A 294 -21.51 5.25 -2.17
N PRO A 295 -22.58 5.18 -2.97
CA PRO A 295 -22.47 5.14 -4.43
C PRO A 295 -21.76 6.39 -5.00
N LEU A 296 -22.09 7.57 -4.47
CA LEU A 296 -21.50 8.83 -4.91
C LEU A 296 -20.02 8.92 -4.50
N VAL A 297 -19.67 8.57 -3.27
CA VAL A 297 -18.28 8.64 -2.82
C VAL A 297 -17.37 7.63 -3.54
N ASN A 298 -17.90 6.43 -3.87
CA ASN A 298 -17.17 5.45 -4.67
C ASN A 298 -16.87 6.01 -6.08
N LEU A 299 -17.84 6.68 -6.72
CA LEU A 299 -17.60 7.31 -8.02
C LEU A 299 -16.60 8.47 -7.93
N ILE A 300 -16.66 9.28 -6.87
CA ILE A 300 -15.67 10.34 -6.62
C ILE A 300 -14.28 9.74 -6.44
N GLY A 301 -14.14 8.65 -5.70
CA GLY A 301 -12.86 7.94 -5.53
C GLY A 301 -12.27 7.47 -6.86
N LEU A 302 -13.13 6.98 -7.76
CA LEU A 302 -12.73 6.59 -9.11
C LEU A 302 -12.24 7.78 -9.94
N ILE A 303 -13.03 8.87 -9.97
CA ILE A 303 -12.65 10.12 -10.67
C ILE A 303 -11.31 10.63 -10.13
N PHE A 304 -11.14 10.62 -8.81
CA PHE A 304 -9.93 11.10 -8.15
C PHE A 304 -8.70 10.31 -8.60
N GLN A 305 -8.76 8.98 -8.65
CA GLN A 305 -7.61 8.17 -9.04
C GLN A 305 -7.29 8.27 -10.54
N ILE A 306 -8.29 8.19 -11.42
CA ILE A 306 -8.07 8.34 -12.87
C ILE A 306 -7.47 9.70 -13.17
N ARG A 307 -7.92 10.74 -12.46
CA ARG A 307 -7.33 12.09 -12.56
C ARG A 307 -5.89 12.11 -12.04
N ASP A 308 -5.58 11.48 -10.90
CA ASP A 308 -4.22 11.44 -10.37
C ASP A 308 -3.25 10.78 -11.36
N ASP A 309 -3.64 9.65 -11.93
CA ASP A 309 -2.93 8.91 -12.97
C ASP A 309 -2.69 9.77 -14.22
N TYR A 310 -3.73 10.48 -14.69
CA TYR A 310 -3.60 11.41 -15.82
C TYR A 310 -2.62 12.55 -15.52
N MET A 311 -2.73 13.15 -14.33
CA MET A 311 -1.92 14.30 -13.93
C MET A 311 -0.45 13.91 -13.70
N ASN A 312 -0.18 12.68 -13.22
CA ASN A 312 1.18 12.16 -13.07
C ASN A 312 1.97 12.23 -14.40
N LEU A 313 1.30 11.94 -15.51
CA LEU A 313 1.93 11.85 -16.82
C LEU A 313 1.90 13.15 -17.63
N SER A 314 0.97 14.07 -17.32
CA SER A 314 0.73 15.27 -18.16
C SER A 314 1.00 16.61 -17.48
N SER A 315 1.08 16.66 -16.14
CA SER A 315 1.17 17.94 -15.41
C SER A 315 2.60 18.31 -15.01
N LYS A 316 2.96 19.57 -15.30
CA LYS A 316 4.22 20.17 -14.83
C LYS A 316 4.27 20.33 -13.32
N GLU A 317 3.14 20.65 -12.68
CA GLU A 317 3.04 20.77 -11.21
C GLU A 317 3.31 19.42 -10.56
N TYR A 318 2.72 18.34 -11.09
CA TYR A 318 2.99 16.99 -10.59
C TYR A 318 4.45 16.59 -10.81
N SER A 319 5.01 16.91 -11.99
CA SER A 319 6.42 16.67 -12.27
C SER A 319 7.35 17.34 -11.25
N HIS A 320 6.99 18.50 -10.73
CA HIS A 320 7.75 19.19 -9.67
C HIS A 320 7.54 18.54 -8.29
N ASN A 321 6.32 18.11 -7.97
CA ASN A 321 5.97 17.62 -6.64
C ASN A 321 6.30 16.14 -6.39
N LYS A 322 6.29 15.32 -7.44
CA LYS A 322 6.47 13.86 -7.41
C LYS A 322 7.65 13.37 -8.25
N GLY A 323 8.12 14.19 -9.19
CA GLY A 323 9.06 13.78 -10.24
C GLY A 323 8.35 13.56 -11.57
N MET A 324 9.11 13.68 -12.66
CA MET A 324 8.54 13.58 -14.01
C MET A 324 8.04 12.15 -14.28
N CYS A 325 6.74 12.00 -14.57
CA CYS A 325 6.08 10.73 -14.91
C CYS A 325 6.48 9.60 -13.97
N GLU A 326 6.32 9.83 -12.65
CA GLU A 326 6.68 8.89 -11.59
C GLU A 326 6.04 7.51 -11.80
N ASP A 327 4.79 7.44 -12.27
CA ASP A 327 4.10 6.17 -12.56
C ASP A 327 4.92 5.25 -13.50
N LEU A 328 5.71 5.83 -14.43
CA LEU A 328 6.59 5.08 -15.33
C LEU A 328 7.84 4.54 -14.63
N THR A 329 8.33 5.26 -13.61
CA THR A 329 9.44 4.79 -12.75
C THR A 329 8.97 3.70 -11.81
N GLU A 330 7.75 3.81 -11.28
CA GLU A 330 7.14 2.76 -10.45
C GLU A 330 6.89 1.47 -11.26
N GLY A 331 6.66 1.62 -12.58
CA GLY A 331 6.22 0.55 -13.47
C GLY A 331 4.71 0.30 -13.35
N LYS A 332 3.96 1.31 -12.90
CA LYS A 332 2.54 1.22 -12.57
C LYS A 332 1.67 1.13 -13.82
N PHE A 333 0.64 0.29 -13.74
CA PHE A 333 -0.40 0.20 -14.76
C PHE A 333 -1.49 1.25 -14.48
N SER A 334 -1.17 2.52 -14.71
CA SER A 334 -2.14 3.62 -14.55
C SER A 334 -3.18 3.62 -15.68
N PHE A 335 -4.33 4.28 -15.49
CA PHE A 335 -5.44 4.25 -16.46
C PHE A 335 -5.04 4.55 -17.93
N PRO A 336 -4.34 5.66 -18.25
CA PRO A 336 -3.90 5.92 -19.63
C PRO A 336 -2.87 4.91 -20.15
N VAL A 337 -2.04 4.33 -19.26
CA VAL A 337 -1.05 3.30 -19.60
C VAL A 337 -1.76 2.01 -20.01
N ILE A 338 -2.75 1.57 -19.22
CA ILE A 338 -3.57 0.38 -19.53
C ILE A 338 -4.22 0.55 -20.92
N HIS A 339 -4.92 1.67 -21.13
CA HIS A 339 -5.54 1.94 -22.43
C HIS A 339 -4.50 1.90 -23.57
N SER A 340 -3.33 2.51 -23.38
CA SER A 340 -2.31 2.55 -24.43
C SER A 340 -1.78 1.16 -24.78
N ILE A 341 -1.51 0.31 -23.79
CA ILE A 341 -1.03 -1.06 -24.01
C ILE A 341 -2.11 -1.90 -24.71
N ARG A 342 -3.36 -1.80 -24.26
CA ARG A 342 -4.46 -2.62 -24.79
C ARG A 342 -4.95 -2.16 -26.17
N SER A 343 -4.81 -0.88 -26.51
CA SER A 343 -5.18 -0.34 -27.83
C SER A 343 -4.30 -0.89 -28.97
N ASN A 344 -3.06 -1.30 -28.67
CA ASN A 344 -2.17 -1.94 -29.64
C ASN A 344 -1.33 -3.05 -28.96
N PRO A 345 -1.92 -4.25 -28.74
CA PRO A 345 -1.26 -5.33 -27.99
C PRO A 345 0.01 -5.88 -28.67
N THR A 346 0.18 -5.65 -29.97
CA THR A 346 1.35 -6.11 -30.72
C THR A 346 2.59 -5.25 -30.47
N ASN A 347 2.40 -4.02 -29.99
CA ASN A 347 3.51 -3.12 -29.68
C ASN A 347 3.94 -3.31 -28.21
N LEU A 348 5.14 -3.88 -28.05
CA LEU A 348 5.68 -4.21 -26.73
C LEU A 348 6.52 -3.07 -26.11
N GLN A 349 6.59 -1.88 -26.71
CA GLN A 349 7.49 -0.82 -26.26
C GLN A 349 7.10 -0.31 -24.86
N LEU A 350 5.84 0.09 -24.67
CA LEU A 350 5.39 0.68 -23.41
C LEU A 350 5.49 -0.32 -22.24
N ILE A 351 5.05 -1.57 -22.44
CA ILE A 351 5.17 -2.60 -21.40
C ILE A 351 6.62 -2.91 -21.04
N ASN A 352 7.54 -2.90 -22.01
CA ASN A 352 8.96 -3.07 -21.73
C ASN A 352 9.56 -1.84 -21.02
N ILE A 353 9.09 -0.63 -21.30
CA ILE A 353 9.50 0.58 -20.56
C ILE A 353 9.08 0.47 -19.09
N LEU A 354 7.82 0.09 -18.81
CA LEU A 354 7.36 -0.13 -17.42
C LEU A 354 8.20 -1.17 -16.69
N LYS A 355 8.55 -2.28 -17.37
CA LYS A 355 9.41 -3.32 -16.81
C LYS A 355 10.78 -2.79 -16.35
N GLN A 356 11.32 -1.78 -17.05
CA GLN A 356 12.61 -1.20 -16.69
C GLN A 356 12.57 -0.28 -15.47
N LYS A 357 11.39 0.18 -15.03
CA LYS A 357 11.25 1.12 -13.91
C LYS A 357 12.21 2.32 -14.04
N THR A 358 12.24 2.89 -15.24
CA THR A 358 13.30 3.81 -15.67
C THR A 358 13.23 5.17 -14.97
N SER A 359 14.39 5.74 -14.63
CA SER A 359 14.54 7.15 -14.25
C SER A 359 14.96 8.05 -15.42
N ASP A 360 15.22 7.48 -16.61
CA ASP A 360 15.67 8.23 -17.79
C ASP A 360 14.53 9.10 -18.36
N THR A 361 14.77 10.41 -18.36
CA THR A 361 13.82 11.41 -18.85
C THR A 361 13.49 11.25 -20.33
N GLN A 362 14.42 10.84 -21.18
CA GLN A 362 14.18 10.63 -22.61
C GLN A 362 13.27 9.42 -22.84
N VAL A 363 13.48 8.34 -22.09
CA VAL A 363 12.61 7.16 -22.16
C VAL A 363 11.19 7.49 -21.69
N LYS A 364 11.06 8.28 -20.63
CA LYS A 364 9.75 8.77 -20.16
C LYS A 364 9.05 9.65 -21.20
N ARG A 365 9.76 10.59 -21.83
CA ARG A 365 9.22 11.43 -22.91
C ARG A 365 8.75 10.60 -24.09
N TYR A 366 9.52 9.59 -24.46
CA TYR A 366 9.15 8.65 -25.52
C TYR A 366 7.86 7.90 -25.18
N ALA A 367 7.75 7.37 -23.95
CA ALA A 367 6.54 6.68 -23.50
C ALA A 367 5.30 7.59 -23.52
N VAL A 368 5.43 8.84 -23.07
CA VAL A 368 4.35 9.84 -23.13
C VAL A 368 3.92 10.13 -24.56
N ALA A 369 4.87 10.38 -25.47
CA ALA A 369 4.56 10.60 -26.89
C ALA A 369 3.88 9.38 -27.53
N TYR A 370 4.29 8.17 -27.14
CA TYR A 370 3.62 6.94 -27.58
C TYR A 370 2.17 6.86 -27.08
N MET A 371 1.91 7.18 -25.80
CA MET A 371 0.54 7.24 -25.24
C MET A 371 -0.32 8.34 -25.87
N GLU A 372 0.27 9.45 -26.31
CA GLU A 372 -0.42 10.46 -27.13
C GLU A 372 -0.83 9.87 -28.49
N SER A 373 0.07 9.13 -29.14
CA SER A 373 -0.21 8.53 -30.46
C SER A 373 -1.30 7.46 -30.45
N THR A 374 -1.53 6.80 -29.30
CA THR A 374 -2.61 5.83 -29.10
C THR A 374 -3.92 6.49 -28.66
N GLY A 375 -3.95 7.82 -28.50
CA GLY A 375 -5.13 8.56 -28.06
C GLY A 375 -5.47 8.37 -26.58
N SER A 376 -4.58 7.79 -25.77
CA SER A 376 -4.87 7.46 -24.36
C SER A 376 -5.25 8.67 -23.53
N PHE A 377 -4.54 9.79 -23.67
CA PHE A 377 -4.87 11.00 -22.91
C PHE A 377 -6.25 11.58 -23.28
N GLU A 378 -6.63 11.52 -24.56
CA GLU A 378 -7.96 11.95 -25.00
C GLU A 378 -9.04 11.01 -24.47
N TYR A 379 -8.82 9.70 -24.53
CA TYR A 379 -9.72 8.71 -23.96
C TYR A 379 -9.92 8.95 -22.45
N THR A 380 -8.84 9.13 -21.69
CA THR A 380 -8.92 9.42 -20.25
C THR A 380 -9.71 10.69 -19.94
N ARG A 381 -9.51 11.78 -20.69
CA ARG A 381 -10.32 13.01 -20.53
C ARG A 381 -11.80 12.77 -20.80
N LYS A 382 -12.14 12.02 -21.84
CA LYS A 382 -13.54 11.65 -22.15
C LYS A 382 -14.18 10.85 -21.02
N VAL A 383 -13.46 9.85 -20.51
CA VAL A 383 -13.92 9.03 -19.37
C VAL A 383 -14.14 9.91 -18.14
N LEU A 384 -13.19 10.77 -17.78
CA LEU A 384 -13.32 11.69 -16.65
C LEU A 384 -14.55 12.60 -16.79
N ASN A 385 -14.78 13.18 -17.95
CA ASN A 385 -15.95 14.04 -18.19
C ASN A 385 -17.27 13.26 -18.00
N VAL A 386 -17.36 12.04 -18.53
CA VAL A 386 -18.54 11.18 -18.36
C VAL A 386 -18.78 10.84 -16.88
N LEU A 387 -17.72 10.48 -16.15
CA LEU A 387 -17.81 10.15 -14.73
C LEU A 387 -18.19 11.37 -13.88
N ILE A 388 -17.63 12.55 -14.18
CA ILE A 388 -17.97 13.80 -13.50
C ILE A 388 -19.44 14.17 -13.71
N GLU A 389 -19.95 14.12 -14.94
CA GLU A 389 -21.37 14.38 -15.20
C GLU A 389 -22.29 13.38 -14.48
N ARG A 390 -21.90 12.10 -14.46
CA ARG A 390 -22.61 11.09 -13.68
C ARG A 390 -22.60 11.42 -12.17
N ALA A 391 -21.48 11.88 -11.63
CA ALA A 391 -21.38 12.28 -10.22
C ALA A 391 -22.23 13.51 -9.91
N ARG A 392 -22.29 14.49 -10.82
CA ARG A 392 -23.16 15.67 -10.70
C ARG A 392 -24.63 15.26 -10.61
N LYS A 393 -25.07 14.39 -11.52
CA LYS A 393 -26.45 13.87 -11.53
C LYS A 393 -26.78 13.11 -10.25
N MET A 394 -25.90 12.21 -9.79
CA MET A 394 -26.13 11.48 -8.53
C MET A 394 -26.16 12.41 -7.31
N ALA A 395 -25.36 13.48 -7.30
CA ALA A 395 -25.41 14.46 -6.22
C ALA A 395 -26.75 15.21 -6.18
N GLU A 396 -27.33 15.55 -7.34
CA GLU A 396 -28.66 16.17 -7.43
C GLU A 396 -29.78 15.20 -6.98
N GLU A 397 -29.72 13.94 -7.41
CA GLU A 397 -30.66 12.89 -7.01
C GLU A 397 -30.61 12.65 -5.49
N LEU A 398 -29.41 12.61 -4.92
CA LEU A 398 -29.20 12.43 -3.48
C LEU A 398 -29.72 13.63 -2.68
N ASP A 399 -29.54 14.85 -3.19
CA ASP A 399 -29.95 16.09 -2.53
C ASP A 399 -31.46 16.27 -2.46
N GLN A 400 -32.22 15.75 -3.42
CA GLN A 400 -33.70 15.86 -3.47
C GLN A 400 -34.21 17.31 -3.31
N GLY A 401 -33.44 18.30 -3.78
CA GLY A 401 -33.79 19.72 -3.69
C GLY A 401 -33.56 20.37 -2.32
N ARG A 402 -32.80 19.73 -1.40
CA ARG A 402 -32.41 20.32 -0.11
C ARG A 402 -31.45 21.50 -0.23
N GLY A 403 -30.77 21.65 -1.37
CA GLY A 403 -29.84 22.76 -1.63
C GLY A 403 -28.43 22.54 -1.05
N SER A 404 -28.07 21.30 -0.70
CA SER A 404 -26.79 20.93 -0.09
C SER A 404 -25.71 20.51 -1.11
N THR A 405 -26.00 20.50 -2.42
CA THR A 405 -25.06 20.05 -3.47
C THR A 405 -23.83 20.95 -3.67
N LYS A 406 -23.89 22.22 -3.23
CA LYS A 406 -22.87 23.25 -3.54
C LYS A 406 -21.44 22.83 -3.20
N GLY A 407 -21.25 22.11 -2.09
CA GLY A 407 -19.94 21.61 -1.68
C GLY A 407 -19.38 20.57 -2.66
N ILE A 408 -20.19 19.57 -3.00
CA ILE A 408 -19.81 18.49 -3.94
C ILE A 408 -19.59 19.03 -5.34
N GLN A 409 -20.44 19.96 -5.82
CA GLN A 409 -20.26 20.55 -7.14
C GLN A 409 -18.90 21.27 -7.27
N LYS A 410 -18.50 22.05 -6.26
CA LYS A 410 -17.17 22.68 -6.24
C LYS A 410 -16.02 21.68 -6.24
N ILE A 411 -16.19 20.52 -5.60
CA ILE A 411 -15.19 19.46 -5.58
C ILE A 411 -15.06 18.83 -6.98
N LEU A 412 -16.19 18.54 -7.63
CA LEU A 412 -16.24 18.02 -8.99
C LEU A 412 -15.62 19.01 -10.00
N ASP A 413 -15.88 20.31 -9.86
CA ASP A 413 -15.28 21.36 -10.69
C ASP A 413 -13.75 21.38 -10.59
N LYS A 414 -13.19 21.18 -9.38
CA LYS A 414 -11.74 21.09 -9.17
C LYS A 414 -11.12 19.83 -9.78
N MET A 415 -11.91 18.77 -9.94
CA MET A 415 -11.46 17.52 -10.55
C MET A 415 -11.55 17.53 -12.07
N ALA A 416 -12.38 18.40 -12.66
CA ALA A 416 -12.45 18.56 -14.11
C ALA A 416 -11.08 18.92 -14.70
N ILE A 417 -10.76 18.29 -15.83
CA ILE A 417 -9.55 18.57 -16.61
C ILE A 417 -10.01 19.28 -17.89
N GLN A 418 -9.38 20.42 -18.19
CA GLN A 418 -9.66 21.20 -19.40
C GLN A 418 -9.06 20.56 -20.64
#